data_AF-A0A3D5THX5-F1
#
_entry.id   AF-A0A3D5THX5-F1
#
_cell.length_a   1.000
_cell.length_b   1.000
_cell.length_c   1.000
_cell.angle_alpha   90.00
_cell.angle_beta   90.00
_cell.angle_gamma   90.00
#
_symmetry.space_group_name_H-M   'P 1'
#
loop_
_entity.id
_entity.type
_entity.pdbx_description
1 polymer ?
#
loop_
_entity_poly.entity_id
_entity_poly.type
_entity_poly.pdbx_seq_one_letter_code
_entity_poly.pdbx_strand_id
1 'polypeptide(L)'
;MSLFSKFKREKASVDWSRAHAAEPKLYSGPDGVPFGAIALTEGTETILLTAPQTKYAVDGKPVSRWRMVLISTTKDAVLGDCEYSLALKKLAPYILDAKDDSVLVKGLSLSQLESIPE
;
A
#
# COMPACT_ATOMS: atom_id res chain seq x y z
N MET A 1 -45.58 3.48 -12.44
CA MET A 1 -44.26 3.64 -13.09
C MET A 1 -43.45 4.61 -12.24
N SER A 2 -42.55 4.10 -11.38
CA SER A 2 -41.87 4.90 -10.35
C SER A 2 -40.70 5.69 -10.94
N LEU A 3 -40.72 7.01 -10.75
CA LEU A 3 -39.75 8.00 -11.24
C LEU A 3 -38.46 8.07 -10.39
N PHE A 4 -38.08 6.98 -9.71
CA PHE A 4 -37.01 6.97 -8.68
C PHE A 4 -35.83 6.05 -8.99
N SER A 5 -35.67 5.58 -10.22
CA SER A 5 -34.57 4.67 -10.59
C SER A 5 -33.26 5.36 -10.99
N LYS A 6 -33.09 6.67 -10.76
CA LYS A 6 -31.99 7.47 -11.36
C LYS A 6 -30.72 7.70 -10.54
N PHE A 7 -30.51 7.03 -9.40
CA PHE A 7 -29.26 7.23 -8.63
C PHE A 7 -28.66 5.97 -8.00
N LYS A 8 -28.75 4.81 -8.66
CA LYS A 8 -27.69 3.80 -8.50
C LYS A 8 -26.59 4.12 -9.51
N ARG A 9 -25.63 4.97 -9.13
CA ARG A 9 -24.30 4.88 -9.72
C ARG A 9 -23.79 3.49 -9.34
N GLU A 10 -23.87 2.53 -10.25
CA GLU A 10 -22.96 1.39 -10.19
C GLU A 10 -21.56 1.98 -10.03
N LYS A 11 -20.89 1.66 -8.92
CA LYS A 11 -19.50 2.02 -8.74
C LYS A 11 -18.78 1.35 -9.90
N ALA A 12 -18.28 2.14 -10.86
CA ALA A 12 -17.53 1.60 -11.99
C ALA A 12 -16.47 0.65 -11.42
N SER A 13 -16.43 -0.58 -11.91
CA SER A 13 -15.45 -1.57 -11.49
C SER A 13 -14.06 -0.99 -11.72
N VAL A 14 -13.24 -0.91 -10.68
CA VAL A 14 -11.86 -0.45 -10.80
C VAL A 14 -11.07 -1.51 -11.56
N ASP A 15 -10.27 -1.11 -12.55
CA ASP A 15 -9.42 -2.01 -13.32
C ASP A 15 -8.10 -2.24 -12.60
N TRP A 16 -7.94 -3.41 -11.98
CA TRP A 16 -6.73 -3.78 -11.23
C TRP A 16 -5.55 -4.16 -12.14
N SER A 17 -5.78 -4.43 -13.44
CA SER A 17 -4.75 -4.99 -14.33
C SER A 17 -3.60 -4.03 -14.64
N ARG A 18 -3.82 -2.73 -14.41
CA ARG A 18 -2.84 -1.66 -14.64
C ARG A 18 -2.07 -1.26 -13.39
N ALA A 19 -2.51 -1.72 -12.22
CA ALA A 19 -1.88 -1.38 -10.96
C ALA A 19 -0.64 -2.25 -10.71
N HIS A 20 0.39 -1.66 -10.12
CA HIS A 20 1.58 -2.37 -9.72
C HIS A 20 1.31 -3.22 -8.48
N ALA A 21 1.52 -4.54 -8.57
CA ALA A 21 1.53 -5.40 -7.39
C ALA A 21 2.82 -5.18 -6.61
N ALA A 22 2.74 -4.56 -5.43
CA ALA A 22 3.93 -4.27 -4.64
C ALA A 22 4.57 -5.57 -4.14
N GLU A 23 5.84 -5.75 -4.47
CA GLU A 23 6.63 -6.92 -4.04
C GLU A 23 7.39 -6.60 -2.76
N PRO A 24 7.10 -7.33 -1.66
CA PRO A 24 7.86 -7.19 -0.44
C PRO A 24 9.30 -7.66 -0.56
N LYS A 25 10.22 -6.94 0.08
CA LYS A 25 11.60 -7.38 0.29
C LYS A 25 11.85 -7.63 1.77
N LEU A 26 12.52 -8.73 2.10
CA LEU A 26 12.87 -9.11 3.47
C LEU A 26 14.33 -8.80 3.76
N TYR A 27 14.60 -8.30 4.96
CA TYR A 27 15.93 -7.89 5.41
C TYR A 27 16.17 -8.33 6.86
N SER A 28 17.44 -8.41 7.26
CA SER A 28 17.84 -8.58 8.65
C SER A 28 18.04 -7.19 9.30
N GLY A 29 17.34 -6.93 10.40
CA GLY A 29 17.57 -5.73 11.20
C GLY A 29 18.95 -5.73 11.89
N PRO A 30 19.42 -4.59 12.41
CA PRO A 30 20.68 -4.52 13.16
C PRO A 30 20.70 -5.40 14.42
N ASP A 31 19.53 -5.69 14.98
CA ASP A 31 19.32 -6.62 16.10
C ASP A 31 19.20 -8.08 15.67
N GLY A 32 19.41 -8.38 14.38
CA GLY A 32 19.26 -9.70 13.80
C GLY A 32 17.81 -10.12 13.55
N VAL A 33 16.82 -9.30 13.92
CA VAL A 33 15.40 -9.63 13.74
C VAL A 33 14.98 -9.31 12.30
N PRO A 34 14.37 -10.27 11.56
CA PRO A 34 13.89 -10.01 10.21
C PRO A 34 12.79 -8.96 10.16
N PHE A 35 12.77 -8.14 9.11
CA PHE A 35 11.68 -7.25 8.78
C PHE A 35 11.40 -7.23 7.28
N GLY A 36 10.15 -6.96 6.91
CA GLY A 36 9.72 -6.74 5.54
C GLY A 36 9.60 -5.27 5.21
N ALA A 37 9.99 -4.88 4.00
CA ALA A 37 9.77 -3.55 3.46
C ALA A 37 8.98 -3.62 2.16
N ILE A 38 8.01 -2.73 2.01
CA ILE A 38 7.18 -2.61 0.81
C ILE A 38 7.31 -1.17 0.32
N ALA A 39 7.62 -1.00 -0.97
CA ALA A 39 7.75 0.32 -1.57
C ALA A 39 6.39 0.88 -1.99
N LEU A 40 6.20 2.18 -1.77
CA LEU A 40 5.12 2.97 -2.38
C LEU A 40 5.75 4.11 -3.18
N THR A 41 5.54 4.08 -4.49
CA THR A 41 6.18 4.99 -5.44
C THR A 41 5.21 6.06 -5.91
N GLU A 42 5.68 7.31 -5.97
CA GLU A 42 4.94 8.46 -6.47
C GLU A 42 4.29 8.19 -7.84
N GLY A 43 3.03 8.59 -7.97
CA GLY A 43 2.23 8.46 -9.19
C GLY A 43 1.83 7.03 -9.57
N THR A 44 2.25 6.02 -8.81
CA THR A 44 2.01 4.60 -9.17
C THR A 44 0.79 4.06 -8.43
N GLU A 45 -0.25 3.66 -9.17
CA GLU A 45 -1.34 2.88 -8.60
C GLU A 45 -0.79 1.54 -8.11
N THR A 46 -1.01 1.23 -6.83
CA THR A 46 -0.28 0.15 -6.16
C THR A 46 -1.26 -0.76 -5.43
N ILE A 47 -1.13 -2.06 -5.66
CA ILE A 47 -1.81 -3.11 -4.90
C ILE A 47 -0.94 -3.44 -3.69
N LEU A 48 -1.52 -3.29 -2.50
CA LEU A 48 -0.86 -3.49 -1.22
C LEU A 48 -1.54 -4.60 -0.43
N LEU A 49 -0.76 -5.49 0.17
CA LEU A 49 -1.27 -6.49 1.11
C LEU A 49 -1.69 -5.82 2.42
N THR A 50 -2.84 -6.18 2.99
CA THR A 50 -3.31 -5.62 4.26
C THR A 50 -2.69 -6.29 5.48
N ALA A 51 -2.26 -7.54 5.36
CA ALA A 51 -1.68 -8.34 6.43
C ALA A 51 -0.48 -9.18 5.95
N PRO A 52 0.64 -8.56 5.54
CA PRO A 52 1.78 -9.29 5.00
C PRO A 52 2.39 -10.31 5.98
N GLN A 53 2.26 -10.11 7.29
CA GLN A 53 2.70 -11.05 8.33
C GLN A 53 2.03 -12.44 8.26
N THR A 54 0.91 -12.59 7.56
CA THR A 54 0.26 -13.90 7.36
C THR A 54 0.82 -14.67 6.17
N LYS A 55 1.57 -14.00 5.28
CA LYS A 55 2.09 -14.56 4.03
C LYS A 55 3.59 -14.82 4.03
N TYR A 56 4.37 -14.07 4.81
CA TYR A 56 5.82 -14.14 4.77
C TYR A 56 6.42 -14.63 6.08
N ALA A 57 7.39 -15.54 5.94
CA ALA A 57 8.14 -16.12 7.04
C ALA A 57 9.63 -16.23 6.68
N VAL A 58 10.50 -16.15 7.68
CA VAL A 58 11.93 -16.47 7.61
C VAL A 58 12.18 -17.62 8.57
N ASP A 59 12.84 -18.68 8.10
CA ASP A 59 13.09 -19.91 8.88
C ASP A 59 11.82 -20.49 9.54
N GLY A 60 10.70 -20.45 8.81
CA GLY A 60 9.40 -20.93 9.27
C GLY A 60 8.72 -20.04 10.32
N LYS A 61 9.32 -18.90 10.71
CA LYS A 61 8.75 -17.93 11.64
C LYS A 61 8.17 -16.73 10.90
N PRO A 62 6.91 -16.32 11.18
CA PRO A 62 6.32 -15.13 10.57
C PRO A 62 7.17 -13.88 10.77
N VAL A 63 7.30 -13.07 9.72
CA VAL A 63 7.94 -11.76 9.81
C VAL A 63 6.95 -10.80 10.48
N SER A 64 7.26 -10.32 11.68
CA SER A 64 6.36 -9.48 12.47
C SER A 64 6.54 -7.98 12.22
N ARG A 65 7.72 -7.56 11.76
CA ARG A 65 8.06 -6.15 11.52
C ARG A 65 7.90 -5.81 10.06
N TRP A 66 7.10 -4.77 9.78
CA TRP A 66 6.80 -4.33 8.42
C TRP A 66 6.92 -2.83 8.30
N ARG A 67 7.60 -2.39 7.24
CA ARG A 67 7.84 -0.98 6.92
C ARG A 67 7.33 -0.65 5.53
N MET A 68 6.79 0.55 5.36
CA MET A 68 6.54 1.13 4.04
C MET A 68 7.65 2.12 3.72
N VAL A 69 8.32 1.94 2.57
CA VAL A 69 9.34 2.87 2.07
C VAL A 69 8.70 3.76 1.00
N LEU A 70 8.89 5.06 1.13
CA LEU A 70 8.21 6.06 0.31
C LEU A 70 9.21 6.63 -0.70
N ILE A 71 8.92 6.47 -1.99
CA ILE A 71 9.83 6.80 -3.08
C ILE A 71 9.22 7.93 -3.91
N SER A 72 9.94 9.04 -4.03
CA SER A 72 9.57 10.14 -4.91
C SER A 72 10.31 10.04 -6.23
N THR A 73 9.54 10.02 -7.32
CA THR A 73 10.07 10.16 -8.68
C THR A 73 10.33 11.63 -9.02
N THR A 74 9.57 12.56 -8.42
CA THR A 74 9.77 14.00 -8.59
C THR A 74 11.11 14.46 -7.99
N LYS A 75 11.50 13.93 -6.83
CA LYS A 75 12.78 14.26 -6.16
C LYS A 75 13.93 13.30 -6.48
N ASP A 76 13.66 12.23 -7.21
CA ASP A 76 14.60 11.12 -7.44
C ASP A 76 15.23 10.61 -6.13
N ALA A 77 14.39 10.40 -5.11
CA ALA A 77 14.86 10.12 -3.74
C ALA A 77 13.88 9.29 -2.91
N VAL A 78 14.41 8.63 -1.89
CA VAL A 78 13.62 8.04 -0.80
C VAL A 78 13.25 9.15 0.18
N LEU A 79 11.95 9.32 0.43
CA LEU A 79 11.42 10.33 1.37
C LEU A 79 11.54 9.88 2.83
N GLY A 80 11.62 8.58 3.05
CA GLY A 80 11.71 7.95 4.36
C GLY A 80 10.91 6.66 4.41
N ASP A 81 10.74 6.14 5.62
CA ASP A 81 9.95 4.94 5.87
C ASP A 81 9.18 5.03 7.19
N CYS A 82 8.09 4.28 7.29
CA CYS A 82 7.25 4.23 8.49
C CYS A 82 6.69 2.82 8.72
N GLU A 83 6.07 2.58 9.88
CA GLU A 83 5.39 1.32 10.13
C GLU A 83 4.29 1.07 9.09
N TYR A 84 4.29 -0.12 8.50
CA TYR A 84 3.39 -0.45 7.41
C TYR A 84 1.91 -0.36 7.82
N SER A 85 1.58 -0.77 9.05
CA SER A 85 0.21 -0.66 9.59
C SER A 85 -0.24 0.79 9.77
N LEU A 86 0.66 1.70 10.14
CA LEU A 86 0.39 3.13 10.22
C LEU A 86 0.20 3.73 8.82
N ALA A 87 1.05 3.34 7.87
CA ALA A 87 0.93 3.75 6.49
C ALA A 87 -0.44 3.36 5.91
N LEU A 88 -0.86 2.10 6.07
CA LEU A 88 -2.18 1.64 5.60
C LEU A 88 -3.34 2.47 6.17
N LYS A 89 -3.29 2.86 7.45
CA LYS A 89 -4.31 3.74 8.06
C LYS A 89 -4.36 5.11 7.37
N LYS A 90 -3.18 5.70 7.08
CA LYS A 90 -3.09 6.98 6.39
C LYS A 90 -3.47 6.91 4.92
N LEU A 91 -3.31 5.74 4.30
CA LEU A 91 -3.70 5.49 2.92
C LEU A 91 -5.20 5.27 2.74
N ALA A 92 -5.98 5.09 3.81
CA ALA A 92 -7.43 4.85 3.74
C ALA A 92 -8.20 5.83 2.82
N PRO A 93 -7.94 7.15 2.83
CA PRO A 93 -8.60 8.10 1.93
C PRO A 93 -8.23 7.93 0.45
N TYR A 94 -7.19 7.16 0.15
CA TYR A 94 -6.62 6.97 -1.18
C TYR A 94 -6.86 5.57 -1.75
N ILE A 95 -7.56 4.71 -1.00
CA ILE A 95 -7.98 3.38 -1.46
C ILE A 95 -9.09 3.54 -2.50
N LEU A 96 -8.85 3.00 -3.70
CA LEU A 96 -9.81 2.94 -4.80
C LEU A 96 -10.75 1.74 -4.63
N ASP A 97 -10.18 0.60 -4.25
CA ASP A 97 -10.89 -0.67 -4.11
C ASP A 97 -10.19 -1.61 -3.12
N ALA A 98 -10.91 -2.61 -2.62
CA ALA A 98 -10.39 -3.62 -1.71
C ALA A 98 -10.89 -5.00 -2.12
N LYS A 99 -10.00 -5.99 -2.13
CA LYS A 99 -10.32 -7.36 -2.51
C LYS A 99 -9.47 -8.32 -1.69
N ASP A 100 -10.12 -9.29 -1.05
CA ASP A 100 -9.50 -10.31 -0.22
C ASP A 100 -8.56 -9.68 0.83
N ASP A 101 -7.26 -9.97 0.75
CA ASP A 101 -6.22 -9.45 1.64
C ASP A 101 -5.41 -8.30 1.03
N SER A 102 -5.98 -7.62 0.04
CA SER A 102 -5.30 -6.59 -0.74
C SER A 102 -6.17 -5.34 -0.92
N VAL A 103 -5.52 -4.19 -0.98
CA VAL A 103 -6.14 -2.90 -1.30
C VAL A 103 -5.44 -2.29 -2.51
N LEU A 104 -6.23 -1.67 -3.38
CA LEU A 104 -5.73 -0.89 -4.50
C LEU A 104 -5.71 0.59 -4.10
N VAL A 105 -4.52 1.17 -4.04
CA VAL A 105 -4.30 2.58 -3.71
C VAL A 105 -4.00 3.35 -4.98
N LYS A 106 -4.62 4.52 -5.13
CA LYS A 106 -4.34 5.41 -6.27
C LYS A 106 -2.88 5.86 -6.27
N GLY A 107 -2.36 6.27 -7.43
CA GLY A 107 -1.09 6.97 -7.51
C GLY A 107 -1.13 8.26 -6.69
N LEU A 108 -0.21 8.39 -5.72
CA LEU A 108 -0.13 9.57 -4.86
C LEU A 108 0.78 10.64 -5.46
N SER A 109 0.44 11.91 -5.25
CA SER A 109 1.36 13.03 -5.51
C SER A 109 2.48 13.07 -4.47
N LEU A 110 3.58 13.76 -4.77
CA LEU A 110 4.65 14.06 -3.81
C LEU A 110 4.10 14.53 -2.45
N SER A 111 3.23 15.55 -2.44
CA SER A 111 2.68 16.11 -1.20
C SER A 111 1.83 15.12 -0.39
N GLN A 112 1.12 14.21 -1.06
CA GLN A 112 0.35 13.16 -0.39
C GLN A 112 1.29 12.12 0.22
N LEU A 113 2.35 11.75 -0.50
CA LEU A 113 3.40 10.85 -0.03
C LEU A 113 4.15 11.41 1.18
N GLU A 114 4.49 12.71 1.16
CA GLU A 114 5.17 13.40 2.26
C GLU A 114 4.36 13.47 3.56
N SER A 115 3.03 13.36 3.50
CA SER A 115 2.18 13.29 4.71
C SER A 115 2.11 11.90 5.37
N ILE A 116 2.67 10.86 4.73
CA ILE A 116 2.61 9.48 5.24
C ILE A 116 3.59 9.20 6.39
N PRO A 117 4.85 9.68 6.40
CA PRO A 117 5.76 9.45 7.51
C PRO A 117 5.37 10.12 8.83
N GLU A 118 4.67 11.26 8.81
CA GLU A 118 4.46 12.17 9.96
C GLU A 118 3.50 11.67 11.05
#